data_AF-A0A7W8WQA4-F1
#
_entry.id   AF-A0A7W8WQA4-F1
#
_cell.length_a   1.000
_cell.length_b   1.000
_cell.length_c   1.000
_cell.angle_alpha   90.00
_cell.angle_beta   90.00
_cell.angle_gamma   90.00
#
_symmetry.space_group_name_H-M   'P 1'
#
loop_
_entity.id
_entity.type
_entity.pdbx_description
1 polymer ?
#
loop_
_entity_poly.entity_id
_entity_poly.type
_entity_poly.pdbx_seq_one_letter_code
_entity_poly.pdbx_strand_id
1 'polypeptide(L)'
;MGRSAKQVYRLTGREAMYSPGAPSLGHVMERRFWQQIATGITSEKAAEAVGVSQAVGSRWFRYRGGMPLFMSKPIAGRYLSFAEREDIALLSGQGHRAAHLEIHSPLDFFVFRYADSMRHQSPE
;
A
#
# COMPACT_ATOMS: atom_id res chain seq x y z
N MET A 1 -1.28 -12.47 35.10
CA MET A 1 0.18 -12.60 35.28
C MET A 1 0.79 -13.15 34.00
N GLY A 2 1.46 -12.31 33.21
CA GLY A 2 2.10 -12.74 31.95
C GLY A 2 3.45 -13.38 32.19
N ARG A 3 3.85 -14.34 31.35
CA ARG A 3 5.21 -14.92 31.36
C ARG A 3 6.22 -13.83 31.01
N SER A 4 7.34 -13.75 31.72
CA SER A 4 8.37 -12.75 31.41
C SER A 4 9.03 -13.07 30.07
N ALA A 5 9.46 -12.05 29.33
CA ALA A 5 10.14 -12.22 28.03
C ALA A 5 11.35 -13.18 28.13
N LYS A 6 12.06 -13.12 29.27
CA LYS A 6 13.20 -14.00 29.57
C LYS A 6 12.79 -15.48 29.72
N GLN A 7 11.59 -15.76 30.24
CA GLN A 7 11.06 -17.13 30.28
C GLN A 7 10.64 -17.62 28.89
N VAL A 8 10.03 -16.77 28.06
CA VAL A 8 9.63 -17.13 26.70
C VAL A 8 10.85 -17.46 25.83
N TYR A 9 11.91 -16.65 25.91
CA TYR A 9 13.17 -16.91 25.22
C TYR A 9 13.80 -18.24 25.64
N ARG A 10 13.86 -18.52 26.94
CA ARG A 10 14.42 -19.79 27.46
C ARG A 10 13.67 -21.02 26.95
N LEU A 11 12.36 -20.93 26.77
CA LEU A 11 11.52 -22.05 26.34
C LEU A 11 11.48 -22.23 24.82
N THR A 12 11.63 -21.14 24.05
CA THR A 12 11.34 -21.16 22.59
C THR A 12 12.51 -20.74 21.71
N GLY A 13 13.61 -20.22 22.28
CA GLY A 13 14.79 -19.73 21.53
C GLY A 13 14.55 -18.46 20.72
N ARG A 14 13.36 -17.86 20.81
CA ARG A 14 12.95 -16.64 20.10
C ARG A 14 12.49 -15.57 21.08
N GLU A 15 12.66 -14.31 20.69
CA GLU A 15 12.07 -13.20 21.42
C GLU A 15 10.54 -13.31 21.49
N ALA A 16 9.94 -12.69 22.51
CA ALA A 16 8.50 -12.66 22.65
C ALA A 16 7.89 -11.97 21.42
N MET A 17 7.07 -12.70 20.67
CA MET A 17 6.38 -12.13 19.51
C MET A 17 5.43 -11.02 19.97
N TYR A 18 5.60 -9.82 19.42
CA TYR A 18 4.62 -8.76 19.57
C TYR A 18 3.36 -9.15 18.79
N SER A 19 2.24 -9.33 19.48
CA SER A 19 0.95 -9.51 18.79
C SER A 19 0.54 -8.18 18.16
N PRO A 20 0.28 -8.10 16.83
CA PRO A 20 -0.06 -6.85 16.14
C PRO A 20 -1.36 -6.14 16.60
N GLY A 21 -1.99 -6.57 17.69
CA GLY A 21 -3.30 -6.13 18.12
C GLY A 21 -4.43 -6.69 17.23
N ALA A 22 -5.67 -6.37 17.61
CA ALA A 22 -6.82 -6.67 16.76
C ALA A 22 -6.78 -5.77 15.51
N PRO A 23 -7.03 -6.31 14.30
CA PRO A 23 -7.04 -5.51 13.10
C PRO A 23 -8.11 -4.43 13.22
N SER A 24 -7.73 -3.17 13.01
CA SER A 24 -8.70 -2.07 12.93
C SER A 24 -9.59 -2.25 11.70
N LEU A 25 -10.81 -1.70 11.75
CA LEU A 25 -11.65 -1.59 10.56
C LEU A 25 -10.82 -0.90 9.45
N GLY A 26 -10.69 -1.60 8.33
CA GLY A 26 -9.66 -1.28 7.34
C GLY A 26 -9.78 0.14 6.79
N HIS A 27 -8.64 0.81 6.61
CA HIS A 27 -8.53 2.15 6.01
C HIS A 27 -9.27 2.30 4.67
N VAL A 28 -9.45 1.19 3.95
CA VAL A 28 -10.21 1.14 2.70
C VAL A 28 -11.70 1.45 2.93
N MET A 29 -12.31 0.89 3.97
CA MET A 29 -13.72 1.13 4.30
C MET A 29 -13.92 2.56 4.79
N GLU A 30 -13.02 3.05 5.66
CA GLU A 30 -13.05 4.44 6.11
C GLU A 30 -12.97 5.41 4.91
N ARG A 31 -12.11 5.14 3.92
CA ARG A 31 -12.03 5.96 2.71
C ARG A 31 -13.33 5.91 1.89
N ARG A 32 -13.87 4.71 1.64
CA ARG A 32 -15.13 4.58 0.89
C ARG A 32 -16.27 5.31 1.59
N PHE A 33 -16.31 5.28 2.91
CA PHE A 33 -17.28 6.03 3.70
C PHE A 33 -17.17 7.53 3.46
N TRP A 34 -15.94 8.07 3.52
CA TRP A 34 -15.71 9.49 3.24
C TRP A 34 -16.04 9.87 1.79
N GLN A 35 -15.80 8.98 0.82
CA GLN A 35 -16.25 9.19 -0.57
C GLN A 35 -17.77 9.28 -0.66
N GLN A 36 -18.50 8.42 0.06
CA GLN A 36 -19.96 8.48 0.11
C GLN A 36 -20.45 9.77 0.78
N ILE A 37 -19.92 10.16 1.94
CA ILE A 37 -20.27 11.43 2.59
C ILE A 37 -20.02 12.64 1.66
N ALA A 38 -18.95 12.61 0.86
CA ALA A 38 -18.64 13.69 -0.08
C ALA A 38 -19.72 13.90 -1.17
N THR A 39 -20.55 12.88 -1.43
CA THR A 39 -21.71 13.01 -2.34
C THR A 39 -22.90 13.75 -1.71
N GLY A 40 -22.84 14.08 -0.42
CA GLY A 40 -23.90 14.79 0.30
C GLY A 40 -24.96 13.88 0.95
N ILE A 41 -24.76 12.56 0.98
CA ILE A 41 -25.67 11.64 1.67
C ILE A 41 -25.42 11.61 3.19
N THR A 42 -26.42 11.14 3.94
CA THR A 42 -26.35 11.02 5.40
C THR A 42 -25.29 9.98 5.83
N SER A 43 -24.74 10.16 7.04
CA SER A 43 -23.83 9.18 7.65
C SER A 43 -24.42 7.79 7.71
N GLU A 44 -25.75 7.71 7.83
CA GLU A 44 -26.42 6.42 7.87
C GLU A 44 -26.39 5.67 6.55
N LYS A 45 -26.77 6.33 5.47
CA LYS A 45 -26.71 5.73 4.14
C LYS A 45 -25.26 5.45 3.72
N ALA A 46 -24.31 6.30 4.11
CA ALA A 46 -22.90 6.08 3.83
C ALA A 46 -22.33 4.85 4.56
N ALA A 47 -22.73 4.61 5.82
CA ALA A 47 -22.31 3.43 6.57
C ALA A 47 -22.89 2.14 5.97
N GLU A 48 -24.18 2.16 5.61
CA GLU A 48 -24.85 1.06 4.93
C GLU A 48 -24.19 0.72 3.59
N ALA A 49 -23.90 1.73 2.75
CA ALA A 49 -23.25 1.55 1.45
C ALA A 49 -21.85 0.92 1.54
N VAL A 50 -21.14 1.11 2.66
CA VAL A 50 -19.81 0.55 2.90
C VAL A 50 -19.87 -0.78 3.65
N GLY A 51 -21.06 -1.19 4.12
CA GLY A 51 -21.25 -2.43 4.87
C GLY A 51 -20.72 -2.36 6.31
N VAL A 52 -20.75 -1.17 6.94
CA VAL A 52 -20.35 -0.97 8.34
C VAL A 52 -21.53 -0.52 9.19
N SER A 53 -21.45 -0.76 10.50
CA SER A 53 -22.52 -0.33 11.40
C SER A 53 -22.54 1.19 11.58
N GLN A 54 -23.71 1.73 11.91
CA GLN A 54 -23.91 3.17 12.11
C GLN A 54 -22.96 3.78 13.16
N ALA A 55 -22.73 3.03 14.24
CA ALA A 55 -21.83 3.44 15.29
C ALA A 55 -20.38 3.66 14.80
N VAL A 56 -19.96 2.92 13.76
CA VAL A 56 -18.63 3.09 13.14
C VAL A 56 -18.54 4.42 12.40
N GLY A 57 -19.55 4.78 11.60
CA GLY A 57 -19.61 6.08 10.91
C GLY A 57 -19.50 7.24 11.90
N SER A 58 -20.30 7.22 12.97
CA SER A 58 -20.25 8.21 14.05
C SER A 58 -18.90 8.24 14.79
N ARG A 59 -18.23 7.10 14.92
CA ARG A 59 -16.88 7.02 15.51
C ARG A 59 -15.82 7.67 14.61
N TRP A 60 -15.91 7.47 13.29
CA TRP A 60 -14.99 8.12 12.34
C TRP A 60 -15.15 9.64 12.35
N PHE A 61 -16.38 10.15 12.40
CA PHE A 61 -16.61 11.60 12.58
C PHE A 61 -15.95 12.14 13.85
N ARG A 62 -16.12 11.46 14.99
CA ARG A 62 -15.49 11.88 16.26
C ARG A 62 -13.96 11.83 16.21
N TYR A 63 -13.37 10.83 15.56
CA TYR A 63 -11.92 10.71 15.49
C TYR A 63 -11.26 11.61 14.47
N ARG A 64 -11.93 11.92 13.36
CA ARG A 64 -11.37 12.77 12.30
C ARG A 64 -11.74 14.24 12.44
N GLY A 65 -12.73 14.56 13.28
CA GLY A 65 -13.22 15.93 13.46
C GLY A 65 -13.94 16.49 12.22
N GLY A 66 -14.39 15.62 11.31
CA GLY A 66 -14.97 15.99 10.02
C GLY A 66 -14.31 15.26 8.84
N MET A 67 -14.62 15.71 7.63
CA MET A 67 -14.14 15.11 6.38
C MET A 67 -12.61 15.25 6.22
N PRO A 68 -11.84 14.15 6.14
CA PRO A 68 -10.40 14.20 5.97
C PRO A 68 -9.98 14.48 4.51
N LEU A 69 -9.32 15.62 4.26
CA LEU A 69 -8.87 16.05 2.93
C LEU A 69 -7.90 15.06 2.25
N PHE A 70 -7.07 14.35 3.02
CA PHE A 70 -6.07 13.41 2.47
C PHE A 70 -6.67 12.07 2.01
N MET A 71 -7.91 11.75 2.39
CA MET A 71 -8.60 10.55 1.92
C MET A 71 -9.39 10.78 0.64
N SER A 72 -9.51 12.04 0.20
CA SER A 72 -10.19 12.43 -1.05
C SER A 72 -9.46 11.95 -2.30
N LYS A 73 -8.12 11.94 -2.27
CA LYS A 73 -7.28 11.45 -3.36
C LYS A 73 -7.10 9.94 -3.24
N PRO A 74 -7.27 9.16 -4.31
CA PRO A 74 -6.85 7.77 -4.31
C PRO A 74 -5.36 7.69 -3.96
N ILE A 75 -4.95 6.66 -3.22
CA ILE A 75 -3.52 6.42 -3.01
C ILE A 75 -2.94 6.11 -4.40
N ALA A 76 -2.25 7.08 -4.99
CA ALA A 76 -1.33 6.81 -6.08
C ALA A 76 -0.29 5.81 -5.56
N GLY A 77 0.05 4.81 -6.38
CA GLY A 77 0.83 3.64 -6.01
C GLY A 77 2.08 4.01 -5.22
N ARG A 78 2.06 3.76 -3.89
CA ARG A 78 3.25 3.87 -3.04
C ARG A 78 4.24 2.72 -3.28
N TYR A 79 3.79 1.71 -4.01
CA TYR A 79 4.54 0.50 -4.29
C TYR A 79 4.42 0.18 -5.78
N LEU A 80 5.54 -0.26 -6.33
CA LEU A 80 5.63 -0.84 -7.66
C LEU A 80 4.70 -2.05 -7.76
N SER A 81 3.98 -2.13 -8.86
CA SER A 81 3.26 -3.32 -9.32
C SER A 81 4.22 -4.49 -9.47
N PHE A 82 3.66 -5.70 -9.52
CA PHE A 82 4.47 -6.91 -9.64
C PHE A 82 5.34 -6.92 -10.91
N ALA A 83 4.79 -6.49 -12.04
CA ALA A 83 5.53 -6.36 -13.29
C ALA A 83 6.71 -5.38 -13.17
N GLU A 84 6.48 -4.20 -12.58
CA GLU A 84 7.55 -3.22 -12.36
C GLU A 84 8.66 -3.74 -11.43
N ARG A 85 8.32 -4.64 -10.49
CA ARG A 85 9.30 -5.31 -9.63
C ARG A 85 10.11 -6.36 -10.39
N GLU A 86 9.49 -7.12 -11.29
CA GLU A 86 10.18 -8.10 -12.14
C GLU A 86 11.17 -7.40 -13.07
N ASP A 87 10.78 -6.28 -13.68
CA ASP A 87 11.67 -5.50 -14.54
C ASP A 87 12.90 -5.00 -13.77
N ILE A 88 12.71 -4.46 -12.55
CA ILE A 88 13.81 -4.03 -11.69
C ILE A 88 14.69 -5.20 -11.25
N ALA A 89 14.11 -6.38 -11.01
CA ALA A 89 14.85 -7.58 -10.62
C ALA A 89 15.72 -8.12 -11.78
N LEU A 90 15.20 -8.11 -13.01
CA LEU A 90 15.95 -8.48 -14.22
C LEU A 90 17.12 -7.53 -14.45
N LEU A 91 16.88 -6.22 -14.36
CA LEU A 91 17.91 -5.20 -14.49
C LEU A 91 18.99 -5.32 -13.40
N SER A 92 18.58 -5.62 -12.17
CA SER A 92 19.50 -5.87 -11.06
C SER A 92 20.36 -7.13 -11.29
N GLY A 93 19.78 -8.19 -11.85
CA GLY A 93 20.50 -9.41 -12.22
C GLY A 93 21.53 -9.22 -13.34
N GLN A 94 21.33 -8.22 -14.21
CA GLN A 94 22.26 -7.81 -15.25
C GLN A 94 23.35 -6.83 -14.75
N GLY A 95 23.35 -6.49 -13.45
CA GLY A 95 24.37 -5.64 -12.83
C GLY A 95 24.01 -4.16 -12.74
N HIS A 96 22.79 -3.76 -13.11
CA HIS A 96 22.33 -2.37 -12.99
C HIS A 96 21.70 -2.14 -11.61
N ARG A 97 22.29 -1.27 -10.78
CA ARG A 97 21.75 -0.93 -9.45
C ARG A 97 20.71 0.18 -9.57
N ALA A 98 19.55 0.02 -8.95
CA ALA A 98 18.43 0.97 -8.96
C ALA A 98 18.67 2.29 -8.18
N ALA A 99 19.90 2.56 -7.73
CA ALA A 99 20.24 3.81 -7.07
C ALA A 99 20.87 4.74 -8.12
N HIS A 100 20.16 5.82 -8.44
CA HIS A 100 20.53 6.84 -9.43
C HIS A 100 20.10 6.54 -10.88
N LEU A 101 18.81 6.31 -11.08
CA LEU A 101 18.15 6.73 -12.32
C LEU A 101 17.30 7.95 -11.95
N GLU A 102 17.83 9.14 -12.20
CA GLU A 102 16.99 10.31 -12.34
C GLU A 102 16.01 9.99 -13.49
N ILE A 103 14.76 9.76 -13.14
CA ILE A 103 13.69 9.56 -14.13
C ILE A 103 13.46 10.92 -14.77
N HIS A 104 14.25 11.26 -15.79
CA HIS A 104 14.16 12.55 -16.47
C HIS A 104 13.12 12.52 -17.59
N SER A 105 12.69 11.36 -18.09
CA SER A 105 11.58 11.29 -19.05
C SER A 105 11.02 9.87 -19.21
N PRO A 106 9.69 9.71 -19.42
CA PRO A 106 9.09 8.45 -19.88
C PRO A 106 9.70 7.88 -21.17
N LEU A 107 10.41 8.70 -21.95
CA LEU A 107 11.06 8.31 -23.20
C LEU A 107 12.34 7.48 -22.99
N ASP A 108 13.00 7.57 -21.83
CA ASP A 108 14.23 6.82 -21.56
C ASP A 108 13.97 5.31 -21.43
N PHE A 109 12.79 4.94 -20.93
CA PHE A 109 12.33 3.54 -20.86
C PHE A 109 12.10 2.96 -22.27
N PHE A 110 11.61 3.78 -23.20
CA PHE A 110 11.36 3.35 -24.58
C PHE A 110 12.66 3.15 -25.36
N VAL A 111 13.63 4.04 -25.18
CA VAL A 111 14.96 3.94 -25.81
C VAL A 111 15.73 2.72 -25.30
N PHE A 112 15.65 2.42 -24.00
CA PHE A 112 16.32 1.24 -23.43
C PHE A 112 15.72 -0.07 -23.96
N ARG A 113 14.39 -0.19 -24.00
CA ARG A 113 13.70 -1.36 -24.56
C ARG A 113 13.97 -1.54 -26.04
N TYR A 114 14.13 -0.45 -26.79
CA TYR A 114 14.50 -0.50 -28.21
C TYR A 114 15.93 -0.98 -28.43
N ALA A 115 16.90 -0.51 -27.63
CA ALA A 115 18.30 -0.93 -27.71
C ALA A 115 18.49 -2.42 -27.35
N ASP A 116 17.71 -2.94 -26.41
CA ASP A 116 17.78 -4.36 -26.01
C ASP A 116 17.19 -5.29 -27.08
N SER A 117 16.12 -4.87 -27.76
CA SER A 117 15.55 -5.58 -28.91
C SER A 117 16.51 -5.72 -30.09
N MET A 118 17.48 -4.81 -30.23
CA MET A 118 18.46 -4.83 -31.34
C MET A 118 19.64 -5.77 -31.09
N ARG A 119 19.91 -6.18 -29.84
CA ARG A 119 21.01 -7.12 -29.53
C ARG A 119 20.70 -8.57 -29.88
N HIS A 120 19.44 -8.93 -30.05
CA HIS A 120 19.00 -10.29 -30.39
C HIS A 120 18.73 -10.50 -31.88
N GLN A 121 18.98 -9.51 -32.73
CA GLN A 121 18.80 -9.59 -34.18
C GLN A 121 20.15 -9.58 -34.90
N SER A 122 21.03 -10.53 -34.58
CA SER A 122 22.15 -10.85 -35.49
C SER A 122 21.58 -11.76 -36.58
N PRO A 123 21.63 -11.39 -37.87
CA PRO A 123 21.33 -12.34 -38.92
C PRO A 123 22.50 -13.32 -39.04
N GLU A 124 22.17 -14.61 -39.12
CA GLU A 124 23.06 -15.65 -39.65
C GLU A 124 23.31 -15.40 -41.15
#